data_AF-A0A2N2Z8H3-F1
#
_entry.id   AF-A0A2N2Z8H3-F1
#
_cell.length_a   1.000
_cell.length_b   1.000
_cell.length_c   1.000
_cell.angle_alpha   90.00
_cell.angle_beta   90.00
_cell.angle_gamma   90.00
#
_symmetry.space_group_name_H-M   'P 1'
#
loop_
_entity.id
_entity.type
_entity.pdbx_description
1 polymer ?
#
loop_
_entity_poly.entity_id
_entity_poly.type
_entity_poly.pdbx_seq_one_letter_code
_entity_poly.pdbx_strand_id
1 'polypeptide(L)'
;MNNEVKKIRENLQNPCSRWLSGPRSNRLLIIDRDGTLIKEPADYQIDSFEKLELMPGVIQWLGKIARETDFLLVMATNQDGLGTKSFPEETFWGPHNFLLKTLESEGIVFNKILIDRSFEEENSPNRKPRTGMFGKYLNDTFDLENSFVIGDRITDIQLANNLGAKSIYISENPSNDATYSAKSWEEIYQIVRPKRVATVTRKTNETNISISVDLDSSEKGKIDTGVGFLDHMLEQIARHAGIGLSVFCKGDIHVDEHHTVEDIGIALGEAIKKALGDKMGIGRYGFALPMDDCKAEVLIDLGGR
;
A
#
# COMPACT_ATOMS: atom_id res chain seq x y z
N MET A 1 9.45 32.26 -35.57
CA MET A 1 9.83 32.15 -34.14
C MET A 1 8.63 31.79 -33.25
N ASN A 2 7.80 30.79 -33.61
CA ASN A 2 6.54 30.56 -32.87
C ASN A 2 5.96 29.12 -32.85
N ASN A 3 6.74 28.10 -33.22
CA ASN A 3 6.30 26.69 -33.05
C ASN A 3 7.23 25.89 -32.13
N GLU A 4 8.54 26.13 -32.13
CA GLU A 4 9.47 25.45 -31.19
C GLU A 4 9.32 25.94 -29.74
N VAL A 5 9.12 27.25 -29.54
CA VAL A 5 8.92 27.82 -28.20
C VAL A 5 7.57 27.37 -27.58
N LYS A 6 6.57 27.07 -28.40
CA LYS A 6 5.28 26.49 -27.95
C LYS A 6 5.44 25.03 -27.52
N LYS A 7 6.20 24.24 -28.29
CA LYS A 7 6.53 22.84 -27.95
C LYS A 7 7.36 22.70 -26.67
N ILE A 8 8.25 23.66 -26.40
CA ILE A 8 9.04 23.69 -25.16
C ILE A 8 8.15 24.07 -23.96
N ARG A 9 7.17 24.99 -24.13
CA ARG A 9 6.24 25.36 -23.05
C ARG A 9 5.23 24.27 -22.69
N GLU A 10 4.73 23.51 -23.67
CA GLU A 10 3.85 22.35 -23.38
C GLU A 10 4.58 21.22 -22.66
N ASN A 11 5.87 21.02 -22.92
CA ASN A 11 6.70 20.03 -22.21
C ASN A 11 7.13 20.46 -20.79
N LEU A 12 7.04 21.76 -20.47
CA LEU A 12 7.42 22.30 -19.14
C LEU A 12 6.24 22.43 -18.17
N GLN A 13 4.99 22.31 -18.65
CA GLN A 13 3.80 22.36 -17.80
C GLN A 13 3.42 21.02 -17.16
N ASN A 14 4.15 19.94 -17.45
CA ASN A 14 3.89 18.64 -16.82
C ASN A 14 5.16 17.78 -16.68
N PRO A 15 6.13 18.19 -15.85
CA PRO A 15 7.31 17.35 -15.57
C PRO A 15 6.94 16.03 -14.84
N CYS A 16 5.70 15.92 -14.33
CA CYS A 16 5.19 14.75 -13.62
C CYS A 16 4.45 13.74 -14.53
N SER A 17 4.08 14.08 -15.76
CA SER A 17 3.27 13.20 -16.61
C SER A 17 4.04 12.01 -17.21
N ARG A 18 5.38 12.08 -17.22
CA ARG A 18 6.25 11.06 -17.81
C ARG A 18 6.48 9.84 -16.91
N TRP A 19 6.09 9.92 -15.64
CA TRP A 19 6.14 8.81 -14.67
C TRP A 19 4.80 8.08 -14.49
N LEU A 20 3.73 8.54 -15.16
CA LEU A 20 2.37 8.00 -15.02
C LEU A 20 1.99 7.02 -16.14
N SER A 21 2.95 6.58 -16.96
CA SER A 21 2.71 5.63 -18.06
C SER A 21 3.26 4.23 -17.73
N GLY A 22 3.03 3.75 -16.51
CA GLY A 22 3.00 2.32 -16.20
C GLY A 22 1.63 1.73 -16.57
N PRO A 23 1.46 0.40 -16.56
CA PRO A 23 0.13 -0.20 -16.62
C PRO A 23 -0.72 0.47 -15.54
N ARG A 24 -1.85 1.07 -15.91
CA ARG A 24 -2.79 1.61 -14.93
C ARG A 24 -3.21 0.46 -14.03
N SER A 25 -2.96 0.56 -12.74
CA SER A 25 -3.56 -0.38 -11.81
C SER A 25 -5.06 -0.28 -11.94
N ASN A 26 -5.68 -1.45 -11.94
CA ASN A 26 -7.11 -1.60 -11.95
C ASN A 26 -7.67 -1.81 -10.53
N ARG A 27 -6.84 -1.66 -9.50
CA ARG A 27 -7.24 -1.76 -8.10
C ARG A 27 -7.62 -0.39 -7.55
N LEU A 28 -8.68 -0.36 -6.76
CA LEU A 28 -9.22 0.85 -6.15
C LEU A 28 -8.92 0.86 -4.64
N LEU A 29 -8.62 2.05 -4.14
CA LEU A 29 -8.69 2.36 -2.72
C LEU A 29 -9.80 3.39 -2.53
N ILE A 30 -10.96 2.91 -2.09
CA ILE A 30 -12.15 3.71 -1.84
C ILE A 30 -12.10 4.17 -0.38
N ILE A 31 -12.19 5.47 -0.13
CA ILE A 31 -11.93 6.05 1.18
C ILE A 31 -13.11 6.95 1.56
N ASP A 32 -13.71 6.72 2.73
CA ASP A 32 -14.64 7.67 3.31
C ASP A 32 -13.94 8.96 3.75
N ARG A 33 -14.69 10.04 3.86
CA ARG A 33 -14.16 11.35 4.22
C ARG A 33 -14.28 11.59 5.72
N ASP A 34 -15.50 11.74 6.21
CA ASP A 34 -15.82 12.04 7.60
C ASP A 34 -15.57 10.79 8.45
N GLY A 35 -14.98 10.95 9.64
CA GLY A 35 -14.55 9.85 10.50
C GLY A 35 -13.30 9.08 10.04
N THR A 36 -12.90 9.23 8.77
CA THR A 36 -11.82 8.44 8.15
C THR A 36 -10.62 9.28 7.70
N LEU A 37 -10.82 10.32 6.87
CA LEU A 37 -9.78 11.28 6.49
C LEU A 37 -9.71 12.45 7.48
N ILE A 38 -10.88 12.87 7.96
CA ILE A 38 -11.07 13.99 8.89
C ILE A 38 -11.95 13.52 10.04
N LYS A 39 -11.84 14.15 11.21
CA LYS A 39 -12.75 13.88 12.32
C LYS A 39 -14.15 14.33 11.97
N GLU A 40 -15.12 13.49 12.29
CA GLU A 40 -16.53 13.82 12.12
C GLU A 40 -16.99 14.75 13.27
N PRO A 41 -17.59 15.91 12.98
CA PRO A 41 -18.10 16.81 14.00
C PRO A 41 -19.42 16.28 14.58
N ALA A 42 -19.82 16.78 15.75
CA ALA A 42 -21.01 16.30 16.46
C ALA A 42 -22.34 16.49 15.68
N ASP A 43 -22.37 17.45 14.75
CA ASP A 43 -23.50 17.70 13.85
C ASP A 43 -23.34 17.03 12.48
N TYR A 44 -22.32 16.19 12.30
CA TYR A 44 -22.05 15.40 11.10
C TYR A 44 -21.79 16.24 9.83
N GLN A 45 -21.54 17.55 9.97
CA GLN A 45 -21.37 18.46 8.84
C GLN A 45 -20.11 19.32 8.97
N ILE A 46 -19.21 19.18 7.98
CA ILE A 46 -18.02 20.04 7.83
C ILE A 46 -18.40 21.23 6.95
N ASP A 47 -18.92 22.28 7.59
CA ASP A 47 -19.42 23.51 6.97
C ASP A 47 -18.57 24.75 7.32
N SER A 48 -17.48 24.57 8.07
CA SER A 48 -16.56 25.63 8.45
C SER A 48 -15.13 25.11 8.58
N PHE A 49 -14.14 26.01 8.53
CA PHE A 49 -12.73 25.63 8.66
C PHE A 49 -12.37 25.18 10.08
N GLU A 50 -13.07 25.70 11.09
CA GLU A 50 -12.85 25.38 12.50
C GLU A 50 -13.21 23.93 12.83
N LYS A 51 -14.13 23.33 12.05
CA LYS A 51 -14.50 21.91 12.18
C LYS A 51 -13.55 20.97 11.42
N LEU A 52 -12.70 21.50 10.53
CA LEU A 52 -11.81 20.70 9.72
C LEU A 52 -10.59 20.26 10.53
N GLU A 53 -10.66 19.04 11.06
CA GLU A 53 -9.54 18.41 11.74
C GLU A 53 -9.17 17.09 11.03
N LEU A 54 -7.91 16.93 10.65
CA LEU A 54 -7.42 15.70 10.01
C LEU A 54 -7.35 14.54 11.00
N MET A 55 -7.60 13.32 10.52
CA MET A 55 -7.33 12.12 11.30
C MET A 55 -5.81 11.96 11.54
N PRO A 56 -5.38 11.54 12.74
CA PRO A 56 -3.96 11.39 13.04
C PRO A 56 -3.23 10.49 12.04
N GLY A 57 -2.10 10.96 11.54
CA GLY A 57 -1.25 10.21 10.61
C GLY A 57 -1.78 10.08 9.18
N VAL A 58 -2.97 10.61 8.86
CA VAL A 58 -3.58 10.46 7.52
C VAL A 58 -2.64 10.94 6.41
N ILE A 59 -2.06 12.13 6.53
CA ILE A 59 -1.15 12.69 5.53
C ILE A 59 0.07 11.78 5.32
N GLN A 60 0.72 11.39 6.42
CA GLN A 60 1.95 10.60 6.37
C GLN A 60 1.72 9.24 5.70
N TRP A 61 0.70 8.52 6.15
CA TRP A 61 0.49 7.13 5.77
C TRP A 61 -0.29 7.00 4.46
N LEU A 62 -1.30 7.83 4.23
CA LEU A 62 -1.96 7.88 2.92
C LEU A 62 -1.00 8.39 1.84
N GLY A 63 -0.09 9.32 2.18
CA GLY A 63 0.98 9.74 1.29
C GLY A 63 1.96 8.62 0.95
N LYS A 64 2.29 7.74 1.91
CA LYS A 64 3.04 6.51 1.64
C LYS A 64 2.26 5.56 0.73
N ILE A 65 0.98 5.31 1.02
CA ILE A 65 0.12 4.47 0.17
C ILE A 65 0.14 5.00 -1.27
N ALA A 66 -0.08 6.31 -1.46
CA ALA A 66 -0.10 6.93 -2.78
C ALA A 66 1.23 6.81 -3.56
N ARG A 67 2.37 6.73 -2.87
CA ARG A 67 3.71 6.62 -3.50
C ARG A 67 4.19 5.19 -3.70
N GLU A 68 3.82 4.30 -2.78
CA GLU A 68 4.40 2.94 -2.67
C GLU A 68 3.44 1.85 -3.17
N THR A 69 2.19 2.22 -3.47
CA THR A 69 1.19 1.32 -4.05
C THR A 69 0.70 1.86 -5.38
N ASP A 70 0.00 1.01 -6.12
CA ASP A 70 -0.54 1.32 -7.44
C ASP A 70 -2.04 1.68 -7.40
N PHE A 71 -2.67 1.75 -6.24
CA PHE A 71 -4.12 1.99 -6.13
C PHE A 71 -4.57 3.29 -6.79
N LEU A 72 -5.73 3.24 -7.44
CA LEU A 72 -6.48 4.43 -7.81
C LEU A 72 -7.31 4.89 -6.61
N LEU A 73 -7.06 6.12 -6.15
CA LEU A 73 -7.72 6.67 -4.98
C LEU A 73 -9.10 7.23 -5.36
N VAL A 74 -10.15 6.76 -4.68
CA VAL A 74 -11.52 7.23 -4.85
C VAL A 74 -12.07 7.68 -3.51
N MET A 75 -12.50 8.93 -3.38
CA MET A 75 -13.21 9.39 -2.20
C MET A 75 -14.70 9.10 -2.36
N ALA A 76 -15.35 8.54 -1.34
CA ALA A 76 -16.78 8.26 -1.36
C ALA A 76 -17.45 8.62 -0.04
N THR A 77 -18.32 9.63 -0.06
CA THR A 77 -18.92 10.19 1.16
C THR A 77 -20.42 10.45 0.98
N ASN A 78 -21.18 10.25 2.06
CA ASN A 78 -22.58 10.67 2.17
C ASN A 78 -22.61 12.03 2.88
N GLN A 79 -23.23 13.04 2.29
CA GLN A 79 -23.31 14.41 2.81
C GLN A 79 -24.77 14.84 2.90
N ASP A 80 -25.41 14.45 4.00
CA ASP A 80 -26.85 14.53 4.21
C ASP A 80 -27.35 15.98 4.05
N GLY A 81 -28.21 16.18 3.05
CA GLY A 81 -28.82 17.49 2.78
C GLY A 81 -27.90 18.51 2.11
N LEU A 82 -26.75 18.11 1.54
CA LEU A 82 -25.86 19.03 0.84
C LEU A 82 -26.58 19.74 -0.32
N GLY A 83 -26.61 21.07 -0.26
CA GLY A 83 -27.33 21.96 -1.20
C GLY A 83 -28.74 22.34 -0.73
N THR A 84 -29.16 21.91 0.45
CA THR A 84 -30.39 22.38 1.10
C THR A 84 -30.09 23.54 2.06
N LYS A 85 -31.13 24.09 2.71
CA LYS A 85 -30.97 25.15 3.71
C LYS A 85 -30.25 24.69 4.97
N SER A 86 -30.32 23.40 5.32
CA SER A 86 -29.64 22.87 6.50
C SER A 86 -28.17 22.61 6.26
N PHE A 87 -27.76 22.41 5.00
CA PHE A 87 -26.35 22.26 4.63
C PHE A 87 -26.06 22.89 3.26
N PRO A 88 -25.86 24.21 3.19
CA PRO A 88 -25.65 24.92 1.93
C PRO A 88 -24.35 24.53 1.22
N GLU A 89 -24.32 24.59 -0.11
CA GLU A 89 -23.10 24.23 -0.86
C GLU A 89 -21.94 25.19 -0.58
N GLU A 90 -22.25 26.47 -0.39
CA GLU A 90 -21.25 27.52 -0.15
C GLU A 90 -20.42 27.30 1.12
N THR A 91 -20.97 26.62 2.13
CA THR A 91 -20.27 26.32 3.38
C THR A 91 -19.46 25.03 3.29
N PHE A 92 -19.89 24.07 2.47
CA PHE A 92 -19.19 22.80 2.23
C PHE A 92 -17.90 22.95 1.41
N TRP A 93 -17.96 23.70 0.31
CA TRP A 93 -16.88 23.67 -0.69
C TRP A 93 -15.56 24.26 -0.19
N GLY A 94 -15.60 25.26 0.70
CA GLY A 94 -14.40 25.89 1.25
C GLY A 94 -13.50 24.89 1.99
N PRO A 95 -13.98 24.30 3.10
CA PRO A 95 -13.25 23.26 3.83
C PRO A 95 -12.89 22.05 2.98
N HIS A 96 -13.83 21.56 2.15
CA HIS A 96 -13.60 20.39 1.29
C HIS A 96 -12.45 20.62 0.30
N ASN A 97 -12.42 21.76 -0.40
CA ASN A 97 -11.36 22.06 -1.36
C ASN A 97 -10.02 22.32 -0.65
N PHE A 98 -10.03 22.88 0.55
CA PHE A 98 -8.82 23.05 1.34
C PHE A 98 -8.21 21.72 1.77
N LEU A 99 -9.04 20.76 2.20
CA LEU A 99 -8.62 19.38 2.46
C LEU A 99 -7.95 18.78 1.22
N LEU A 100 -8.62 18.81 0.07
CA LEU A 100 -8.09 18.26 -1.18
C LEU A 100 -6.75 18.88 -1.57
N LYS A 101 -6.64 20.21 -1.49
CA LYS A 101 -5.40 20.92 -1.81
C LYS A 101 -4.26 20.56 -0.85
N THR A 102 -4.58 20.35 0.42
CA THR A 102 -3.61 19.91 1.44
C THR A 102 -3.11 18.50 1.12
N LEU A 103 -4.02 17.57 0.82
CA LEU A 103 -3.66 16.21 0.43
C LEU A 103 -2.85 16.17 -0.88
N GLU A 104 -3.26 16.95 -1.88
CA GLU A 104 -2.55 17.06 -3.16
C GLU A 104 -1.12 17.59 -3.00
N SER A 105 -0.88 18.53 -2.08
CA SER A 105 0.47 19.04 -1.80
C SER A 105 1.44 17.97 -1.26
N GLU A 106 0.90 16.86 -0.75
CA GLU A 106 1.65 15.71 -0.24
C GLU A 106 1.66 14.53 -1.24
N GLY A 107 1.19 14.78 -2.46
CA GLY A 107 1.12 13.80 -3.55
C GLY A 107 -0.08 12.86 -3.49
N ILE A 108 -1.06 13.13 -2.60
CA ILE A 108 -2.28 12.33 -2.46
C ILE A 108 -3.34 12.90 -3.39
N VAL A 109 -3.54 12.26 -4.56
CA VAL A 109 -4.48 12.72 -5.58
C VAL A 109 -5.63 11.73 -5.72
N PHE A 110 -6.85 12.18 -5.44
CA PHE A 110 -8.06 11.39 -5.70
C PHE A 110 -8.39 11.42 -7.20
N ASN A 111 -8.41 10.25 -7.82
CA ASN A 111 -8.84 10.08 -9.21
C ASN A 111 -10.32 10.42 -9.38
N LYS A 112 -11.12 10.21 -8.34
CA LYS A 112 -12.53 10.54 -8.31
C LYS A 112 -13.01 10.87 -6.91
N ILE A 113 -13.97 11.77 -6.83
CA ILE A 113 -14.71 12.12 -5.61
C ILE A 113 -16.19 11.86 -5.90
N LEU A 114 -16.79 10.99 -5.10
CA LEU A 114 -18.18 10.55 -5.18
C LEU A 114 -18.91 11.07 -3.94
N ILE A 115 -19.91 11.91 -4.14
CA ILE A 115 -20.66 12.56 -3.07
C ILE A 115 -22.14 12.25 -3.29
N ASP A 116 -22.74 11.51 -2.37
CA ASP A 116 -24.19 11.43 -2.27
C ASP A 116 -24.68 12.57 -1.38
N ARG A 117 -25.73 13.26 -1.80
CA ARG A 117 -26.25 14.47 -1.14
C ARG A 117 -27.57 14.22 -0.42
N SER A 118 -28.10 13.00 -0.55
CA SER A 118 -29.44 12.67 -0.08
C SER A 118 -29.46 12.42 1.42
N PHE A 119 -30.60 12.70 2.04
CA PHE A 119 -30.87 12.24 3.39
C PHE A 119 -31.09 10.71 3.40
N GLU A 120 -30.95 10.10 4.57
CA GLU A 120 -31.10 8.65 4.73
C GLU A 120 -32.49 8.15 4.33
N GLU A 121 -33.54 8.89 4.70
CA GLU A 121 -34.94 8.59 4.41
C GLU A 121 -35.26 8.59 2.90
N GLU A 122 -34.48 9.29 2.09
CA GLU A 122 -34.68 9.38 0.64
C GLU A 122 -34.26 8.10 -0.09
N ASN A 123 -33.57 7.18 0.59
CA ASN A 123 -33.22 5.86 0.07
C ASN A 123 -32.52 5.88 -1.30
N SER A 124 -31.71 6.91 -1.55
CA SER A 124 -30.95 7.08 -2.79
C SER A 124 -30.15 5.82 -3.15
N PRO A 125 -30.15 5.37 -4.41
CA PRO A 125 -29.30 4.27 -4.86
C PRO A 125 -27.81 4.62 -4.83
N ASN A 126 -27.49 5.92 -4.74
CA ASN A 126 -26.13 6.44 -4.68
C ASN A 126 -25.59 6.48 -3.23
N ARG A 127 -26.47 6.51 -2.22
CA ARG A 127 -26.07 6.55 -0.81
C ARG A 127 -25.42 5.24 -0.38
N LYS A 128 -24.22 5.30 0.22
CA LYS A 128 -23.59 4.12 0.86
C LYS A 128 -24.55 3.55 1.90
N PRO A 129 -24.75 2.21 1.97
CA PRO A 129 -23.92 1.14 1.41
C PRO A 129 -24.25 0.74 -0.04
N ARG A 130 -25.18 1.41 -0.72
CA ARG A 130 -25.56 1.09 -2.09
C ARG A 130 -24.45 1.52 -3.07
N THR A 131 -24.45 0.90 -4.25
CA THR A 131 -23.34 0.99 -5.20
C THR A 131 -23.59 1.94 -6.37
N GLY A 132 -24.69 2.72 -6.35
CA GLY A 132 -25.10 3.55 -7.49
C GLY A 132 -24.04 4.55 -7.98
N MET A 133 -23.30 5.18 -7.07
CA MET A 133 -22.22 6.11 -7.42
C MET A 133 -21.03 5.41 -8.10
N PHE A 134 -20.92 4.09 -7.95
CA PHE A 134 -19.79 3.30 -8.40
C PHE A 134 -20.06 2.58 -9.73
N GLY A 135 -21.18 2.82 -10.40
CA GLY A 135 -21.55 2.08 -11.62
C GLY A 135 -20.47 2.02 -12.72
N LYS A 136 -19.60 3.04 -12.81
CA LYS A 136 -18.47 3.05 -13.77
C LYS A 136 -17.29 2.14 -13.37
N TYR A 137 -17.23 1.73 -12.11
CA TYR A 137 -16.20 0.86 -11.54
C TYR A 137 -16.63 -0.61 -11.45
N LEU A 138 -17.93 -0.90 -11.61
CA LEU A 138 -18.51 -2.25 -11.56
C LEU A 138 -18.36 -3.05 -12.87
N ASN A 139 -17.33 -2.78 -13.65
CA ASN A 139 -17.05 -3.52 -14.87
C ASN A 139 -15.79 -4.38 -14.71
N ASP A 140 -15.60 -5.35 -15.62
CA ASP A 140 -14.47 -6.29 -15.60
C ASP A 140 -13.09 -5.64 -15.79
N THR A 141 -13.03 -4.30 -15.94
CA THR A 141 -11.77 -3.58 -16.01
C THR A 141 -11.13 -3.45 -14.63
N PHE A 142 -11.92 -3.34 -13.55
CA PHE A 142 -11.39 -3.12 -12.20
C PHE A 142 -11.26 -4.43 -11.40
N ASP A 143 -10.12 -4.61 -10.74
CA ASP A 143 -9.85 -5.73 -9.84
C ASP A 143 -10.39 -5.40 -8.44
N LEU A 144 -11.72 -5.55 -8.30
CA LEU A 144 -12.42 -5.26 -7.05
C LEU A 144 -12.05 -6.24 -5.92
N GLU A 145 -11.74 -7.49 -6.25
CA GLU A 145 -11.33 -8.51 -5.26
C GLU A 145 -10.04 -8.11 -4.50
N ASN A 146 -9.13 -7.39 -5.17
CA ASN A 146 -7.94 -6.84 -4.54
C ASN A 146 -8.02 -5.33 -4.28
N SER A 147 -9.22 -4.75 -4.39
CA SER A 147 -9.53 -3.39 -3.98
C SER A 147 -10.01 -3.33 -2.53
N PHE A 148 -9.97 -2.12 -1.96
CA PHE A 148 -10.35 -1.90 -0.57
C PHE A 148 -11.33 -0.73 -0.42
N VAL A 149 -12.25 -0.85 0.53
CA VAL A 149 -13.05 0.26 1.06
C VAL A 149 -12.61 0.52 2.49
N ILE A 150 -12.23 1.77 2.78
CA ILE A 150 -11.83 2.24 4.11
C ILE A 150 -12.94 3.17 4.62
N GLY A 151 -13.44 2.87 5.82
CA GLY A 151 -14.44 3.70 6.48
C GLY A 151 -14.58 3.37 7.97
N ASP A 152 -15.16 4.28 8.72
CA ASP A 152 -15.42 4.16 10.16
C ASP A 152 -16.85 3.72 10.48
N ARG A 153 -17.69 3.50 9.46
CA ARG A 153 -19.09 3.08 9.63
C ARG A 153 -19.36 1.69 9.08
N ILE A 154 -20.39 1.03 9.63
CA ILE A 154 -20.89 -0.26 9.12
C ILE A 154 -21.33 -0.15 7.66
N THR A 155 -21.79 1.03 7.24
CA THR A 155 -22.16 1.30 5.84
C THR A 155 -20.99 1.14 4.88
N ASP A 156 -19.76 1.38 5.30
CA ASP A 156 -18.57 1.21 4.46
C ASP A 156 -18.16 -0.26 4.35
N ILE A 157 -18.31 -1.02 5.45
CA ILE A 157 -18.17 -2.49 5.43
C ILE A 157 -19.16 -3.11 4.45
N GLN A 158 -20.43 -2.71 4.55
CA GLN A 158 -21.49 -3.18 3.67
C GLN A 158 -21.26 -2.75 2.21
N LEU A 159 -20.77 -1.52 1.98
CA LEU A 159 -20.38 -1.07 0.65
C LEU A 159 -19.30 -1.97 0.06
N ALA A 160 -18.26 -2.31 0.82
CA ALA A 160 -17.19 -3.21 0.37
C ALA A 160 -17.77 -4.55 -0.09
N ASN A 161 -18.63 -5.15 0.74
CA ASN A 161 -19.29 -6.41 0.43
C ASN A 161 -20.16 -6.30 -0.84
N ASN A 162 -20.92 -5.21 -0.99
CA ASN A 162 -21.76 -4.99 -2.16
C ASN A 162 -20.96 -4.74 -3.44
N LEU A 163 -19.73 -4.24 -3.34
CA LEU A 163 -18.79 -4.07 -4.46
C LEU A 163 -17.97 -5.33 -4.75
N GLY A 164 -17.96 -6.33 -3.85
CA GLY A 164 -17.04 -7.47 -3.94
C GLY A 164 -15.58 -7.11 -3.58
N ALA A 165 -15.39 -6.04 -2.82
CA ALA A 165 -14.09 -5.56 -2.34
C ALA A 165 -13.86 -5.90 -0.87
N LYS A 166 -12.61 -5.73 -0.41
CA LYS A 166 -12.23 -5.96 0.99
C LYS A 166 -12.53 -4.72 1.83
N SER A 167 -13.09 -4.89 3.02
CA SER A 167 -13.31 -3.76 3.95
C SER A 167 -12.15 -3.59 4.91
N ILE A 168 -11.78 -2.33 5.17
CA ILE A 168 -10.90 -1.95 6.27
C ILE A 168 -11.69 -1.00 7.16
N TYR A 169 -12.14 -1.52 8.30
CA TYR A 169 -12.90 -0.74 9.28
C TYR A 169 -11.94 0.00 10.21
N ILE A 170 -11.92 1.33 10.13
CA ILE A 170 -11.07 2.16 11.00
C ILE A 170 -11.83 2.52 12.28
N SER A 171 -11.48 1.85 13.38
CA SER A 171 -12.13 2.07 14.67
C SER A 171 -11.29 1.53 15.83
N GLU A 172 -11.50 2.09 17.02
CA GLU A 172 -10.96 1.54 18.27
C GLU A 172 -11.53 0.15 18.57
N ASN A 173 -12.79 -0.08 18.20
CA ASN A 173 -13.49 -1.33 18.41
C ASN A 173 -13.59 -2.09 17.09
N PRO A 174 -12.91 -3.25 16.93
CA PRO A 174 -12.95 -4.00 15.68
C PRO A 174 -14.35 -4.56 15.42
N SER A 175 -14.67 -4.76 14.14
CA SER A 175 -15.91 -5.42 13.71
C SER A 175 -15.59 -6.79 13.09
N ASN A 176 -16.35 -7.81 13.48
CA ASN A 176 -16.23 -9.15 12.89
C ASN A 176 -16.78 -9.21 11.45
N ASP A 177 -17.56 -8.22 11.04
CA ASP A 177 -18.14 -8.13 9.70
C ASP A 177 -17.14 -7.53 8.68
N ALA A 178 -16.05 -6.94 9.16
CA ALA A 178 -15.02 -6.35 8.31
C ALA A 178 -13.96 -7.39 7.90
N THR A 179 -13.42 -7.27 6.69
CA THR A 179 -12.28 -8.10 6.25
C THR A 179 -11.04 -7.82 7.10
N TYR A 180 -10.79 -6.55 7.37
CA TYR A 180 -9.74 -6.06 8.27
C TYR A 180 -10.29 -4.98 9.18
N SER A 181 -9.74 -4.88 10.39
CA SER A 181 -9.93 -3.73 11.28
C SER A 181 -8.57 -3.07 11.51
N ALA A 182 -8.57 -1.74 11.59
CA ALA A 182 -7.39 -0.94 11.85
C ALA A 182 -7.71 0.16 12.87
N LYS A 183 -6.78 0.46 13.76
CA LYS A 183 -6.92 1.56 14.74
C LYS A 183 -6.30 2.86 14.25
N SER A 184 -5.47 2.79 13.22
CA SER A 184 -4.71 3.92 12.72
C SER A 184 -4.43 3.79 11.23
N TRP A 185 -4.09 4.92 10.60
CA TRP A 185 -3.63 4.95 9.22
C TRP A 185 -2.31 4.19 8.99
N GLU A 186 -1.49 4.01 10.03
CA GLU A 186 -0.31 3.14 9.96
C GLU A 186 -0.72 1.68 9.72
N GLU A 187 -1.66 1.17 10.50
CA GLU A 187 -2.17 -0.20 10.34
C GLU A 187 -2.84 -0.39 8.99
N ILE A 188 -3.59 0.60 8.49
CA ILE A 188 -4.14 0.60 7.12
C ILE A 188 -3.02 0.42 6.10
N TYR A 189 -1.96 1.23 6.18
CA TYR A 189 -0.81 1.09 5.29
C TYR A 189 -0.18 -0.32 5.38
N GLN A 190 -0.07 -0.89 6.59
CA GLN A 190 0.45 -2.25 6.78
C GLN A 190 -0.42 -3.34 6.11
N ILE A 191 -1.74 -3.12 6.06
CA ILE A 191 -2.71 -4.02 5.40
C ILE A 191 -2.59 -3.93 3.88
N VAL A 192 -2.56 -2.71 3.33
CA VAL A 192 -2.65 -2.49 1.88
C VAL A 192 -1.31 -2.53 1.16
N ARG A 193 -0.18 -2.37 1.88
CA ARG A 193 1.15 -2.42 1.26
C ARG A 193 1.44 -3.80 0.67
N PRO A 194 2.10 -3.88 -0.50
CA PRO A 194 2.60 -5.15 -1.03
C PRO A 194 3.49 -5.86 -0.01
N LYS A 195 3.25 -7.16 0.20
CA LYS A 195 4.11 -7.98 1.05
C LYS A 195 5.34 -8.42 0.27
N ARG A 196 6.53 -8.09 0.78
CA ARG A 196 7.80 -8.48 0.17
C ARG A 196 8.31 -9.80 0.76
N VAL A 197 7.53 -10.85 0.51
CA VAL A 197 7.73 -12.20 1.05
C VAL A 197 7.82 -13.21 -0.08
N ALA A 198 8.74 -14.17 0.03
CA ALA A 198 8.82 -15.27 -0.92
C ALA A 198 9.35 -16.55 -0.26
N THR A 199 8.86 -17.69 -0.76
CA THR A 199 9.41 -19.00 -0.45
C THR A 199 9.90 -19.68 -1.72
N VAL A 200 11.09 -20.25 -1.66
CA VAL A 200 11.71 -21.01 -2.75
C VAL A 200 12.08 -22.39 -2.23
N THR A 201 11.60 -23.41 -2.93
CA THR A 201 12.03 -24.78 -2.75
C THR A 201 12.85 -25.21 -3.95
N ARG A 202 13.99 -25.86 -3.71
CA ARG A 202 14.88 -26.35 -4.75
C ARG A 202 15.37 -27.73 -4.37
N LYS A 203 15.34 -28.66 -5.32
CA LYS A 203 15.76 -30.04 -5.10
C LYS A 203 16.63 -30.51 -6.25
N THR A 204 17.81 -31.01 -5.93
CA THR A 204 18.74 -31.69 -6.85
C THR A 204 18.98 -33.11 -6.36
N ASN A 205 19.94 -33.80 -6.97
CA ASN A 205 20.41 -35.09 -6.47
C ASN A 205 21.26 -34.95 -5.19
N GLU A 206 21.88 -33.78 -4.98
CA GLU A 206 22.80 -33.51 -3.88
C GLU A 206 22.11 -32.78 -2.72
N THR A 207 21.15 -31.90 -3.01
CA THR A 207 20.52 -31.02 -2.01
C THR A 207 19.00 -30.98 -2.08
N ASN A 208 18.38 -30.71 -0.94
CA ASN A 208 16.95 -30.39 -0.82
C ASN A 208 16.78 -29.18 0.09
N ILE A 209 16.39 -28.05 -0.50
CA ILE A 209 16.43 -26.73 0.12
C ILE A 209 15.04 -26.11 0.14
N SER A 210 14.72 -25.46 1.25
CA SER A 210 13.58 -24.57 1.40
C SER A 210 14.03 -23.27 2.07
N ILE A 211 13.86 -22.15 1.39
CA ILE A 211 14.18 -20.81 1.90
C ILE A 211 12.92 -19.96 1.89
N SER A 212 12.63 -19.31 3.01
CA SER A 212 11.59 -18.29 3.13
C SER A 212 12.23 -16.97 3.57
N VAL A 213 11.89 -15.90 2.86
CA VAL A 213 12.37 -14.54 3.11
C VAL A 213 11.18 -13.61 3.31
N ASP A 214 11.25 -12.75 4.32
CA ASP A 214 10.39 -11.58 4.51
C ASP A 214 11.27 -10.34 4.63
N LEU A 215 11.24 -9.47 3.61
CA LEU A 215 12.08 -8.27 3.55
C LEU A 215 11.55 -7.12 4.44
N ASP A 216 10.40 -7.31 5.08
CA ASP A 216 9.68 -6.32 5.90
C ASP A 216 9.55 -6.72 7.37
N SER A 217 10.04 -7.89 7.74
CA SER A 217 10.01 -8.42 9.12
C SER A 217 11.43 -8.58 9.64
N SER A 218 11.68 -8.32 10.92
CA SER A 218 12.95 -8.65 11.57
C SER A 218 12.82 -9.87 12.49
N GLU A 219 11.76 -10.66 12.32
CA GLU A 219 11.53 -11.88 13.10
C GLU A 219 12.62 -12.91 12.82
N LYS A 220 13.14 -13.50 13.91
CA LYS A 220 14.18 -14.53 13.80
C LYS A 220 13.55 -15.83 13.28
N GLY A 221 13.95 -16.22 12.07
CA GLY A 221 13.57 -17.51 11.49
C GLY A 221 14.47 -18.67 11.95
N LYS A 222 14.17 -19.88 11.47
CA LYS A 222 14.98 -21.07 11.73
C LYS A 222 15.95 -21.29 10.58
N ILE A 223 17.23 -21.39 10.90
CA ILE A 223 18.30 -21.71 9.95
C ILE A 223 18.91 -23.05 10.36
N ASP A 224 18.89 -24.00 9.44
CA ASP A 224 19.36 -25.37 9.60
C ASP A 224 19.86 -25.87 8.24
N THR A 225 21.14 -25.63 7.96
CA THR A 225 21.76 -26.04 6.69
C THR A 225 22.56 -27.33 6.79
N GLY A 226 22.83 -27.80 8.02
CA GLY A 226 23.78 -28.86 8.31
C GLY A 226 25.25 -28.39 8.37
N VAL A 227 25.54 -27.13 8.01
CA VAL A 227 26.89 -26.54 8.02
C VAL A 227 26.92 -25.36 9.01
N GLY A 228 27.43 -25.60 10.23
CA GLY A 228 27.31 -24.62 11.32
C GLY A 228 27.93 -23.25 11.06
N PHE A 229 29.02 -23.17 10.28
CA PHE A 229 29.57 -21.88 9.86
C PHE A 229 28.62 -21.10 8.94
N LEU A 230 28.01 -21.78 7.98
CA LEU A 230 27.04 -21.17 7.06
C LEU A 230 25.79 -20.72 7.82
N ASP A 231 25.30 -21.52 8.77
CA ASP A 231 24.18 -21.15 9.63
C ASP A 231 24.45 -19.82 10.34
N HIS A 232 25.64 -19.68 10.94
CA HIS A 232 26.03 -18.44 11.61
C HIS A 232 26.08 -17.24 10.65
N MET A 233 26.64 -17.42 9.45
CA MET A 233 26.71 -16.36 8.45
C MET A 233 25.32 -15.90 7.98
N LEU A 234 24.38 -16.83 7.76
CA LEU A 234 23.00 -16.52 7.38
C LEU A 234 22.25 -15.81 8.50
N GLU A 235 22.47 -16.19 9.77
CA GLU A 235 21.92 -15.47 10.92
C GLU A 235 22.40 -14.02 10.95
N GLN A 236 23.67 -13.75 10.64
CA GLN A 236 24.20 -12.38 10.57
C GLN A 236 23.57 -11.59 9.41
N ILE A 237 23.39 -12.21 8.24
CA ILE A 237 22.70 -11.57 7.12
C ILE A 237 21.29 -11.14 7.53
N ALA A 238 20.50 -12.05 8.12
CA ALA A 238 19.15 -11.76 8.57
C ALA A 238 19.12 -10.61 9.59
N ARG A 239 20.00 -10.67 10.59
CA ARG A 239 20.10 -9.68 11.66
C ARG A 239 20.48 -8.29 11.15
N HIS A 240 21.52 -8.18 10.33
CA HIS A 240 22.05 -6.89 9.89
C HIS A 240 21.28 -6.28 8.73
N ALA A 241 20.63 -7.10 7.90
CA ALA A 241 19.70 -6.61 6.89
C ALA A 241 18.32 -6.24 7.48
N GLY A 242 18.01 -6.70 8.69
CA GLY A 242 16.71 -6.48 9.33
C GLY A 242 15.57 -7.28 8.67
N ILE A 243 15.88 -8.44 8.09
CA ILE A 243 14.94 -9.28 7.33
C ILE A 243 14.66 -10.60 8.07
N GLY A 244 13.48 -11.16 7.81
CA GLY A 244 13.08 -12.48 8.27
C GLY A 244 13.64 -13.51 7.30
N LEU A 245 14.41 -14.46 7.82
CA LEU A 245 15.05 -15.50 7.02
C LEU A 245 14.91 -16.85 7.71
N SER A 246 14.28 -17.80 7.01
CA SER A 246 14.28 -19.22 7.38
C SER A 246 14.92 -20.03 6.26
N VAL A 247 15.86 -20.88 6.61
CA VAL A 247 16.59 -21.75 5.67
C VAL A 247 16.60 -23.15 6.24
N PHE A 248 16.11 -24.10 5.45
CA PHE A 248 16.26 -25.51 5.71
C PHE A 248 16.96 -26.15 4.53
N CYS A 249 18.06 -26.86 4.76
CA CYS A 249 18.73 -27.65 3.75
C CYS A 249 19.03 -29.05 4.28
N LYS A 250 18.77 -30.05 3.44
CA LYS A 250 19.35 -31.38 3.58
C LYS A 250 20.27 -31.63 2.39
N GLY A 251 21.57 -31.45 2.60
CA GLY A 251 22.61 -31.68 1.61
C GLY A 251 23.42 -32.96 1.83
N ASP A 252 24.29 -33.26 0.88
CA ASP A 252 25.24 -34.37 0.87
C ASP A 252 26.56 -34.05 1.59
N ILE A 253 26.48 -33.42 2.77
CA ILE A 253 27.62 -32.95 3.59
C ILE A 253 28.66 -34.03 3.97
N HIS A 254 28.38 -35.31 3.69
CA HIS A 254 29.31 -36.42 3.88
C HIS A 254 30.28 -36.59 2.71
N VAL A 255 29.95 -36.03 1.55
CA VAL A 255 30.83 -35.96 0.37
C VAL A 255 31.64 -34.67 0.47
N ASP A 256 30.97 -33.52 0.44
CA ASP A 256 31.53 -32.16 0.59
C ASP A 256 30.38 -31.16 0.84
N GLU A 257 30.65 -30.06 1.54
CA GLU A 257 29.70 -28.97 1.76
C GLU A 257 29.46 -28.05 0.55
N HIS A 258 30.33 -28.05 -0.48
CA HIS A 258 30.26 -27.03 -1.54
C HIS A 258 28.91 -27.00 -2.29
N HIS A 259 28.30 -28.15 -2.58
CA HIS A 259 26.98 -28.20 -3.21
C HIS A 259 25.91 -27.53 -2.32
N THR A 260 25.98 -27.75 -1.01
CA THR A 260 25.07 -27.15 -0.03
C THR A 260 25.21 -25.63 -0.02
N VAL A 261 26.45 -25.12 0.02
CA VAL A 261 26.72 -23.68 0.06
C VAL A 261 26.27 -23.01 -1.24
N GLU A 262 26.63 -23.59 -2.40
CA GLU A 262 26.28 -23.05 -3.72
C GLU A 262 24.76 -22.99 -3.91
N ASP A 263 24.08 -24.10 -3.68
CA ASP A 263 22.66 -24.22 -3.94
C ASP A 263 21.82 -23.36 -2.99
N ILE A 264 22.25 -23.17 -1.74
CA ILE A 264 21.63 -22.21 -0.81
C ILE A 264 21.80 -20.79 -1.34
N GLY A 265 22.99 -20.42 -1.84
CA GLY A 265 23.23 -19.11 -2.44
C GLY A 265 22.29 -18.82 -3.61
N ILE A 266 22.12 -19.80 -4.51
CA ILE A 266 21.18 -19.70 -5.63
C ILE A 266 19.74 -19.54 -5.13
N ALA A 267 19.28 -20.42 -4.24
CA ALA A 267 17.92 -20.39 -3.73
C ALA A 267 17.61 -19.11 -2.94
N LEU A 268 18.59 -18.58 -2.20
CA LEU A 268 18.45 -17.32 -1.46
C LEU A 268 18.34 -16.14 -2.42
N GLY A 269 19.20 -16.07 -3.45
CA GLY A 269 19.13 -15.05 -4.48
C GLY A 269 17.79 -15.06 -5.22
N GLU A 270 17.26 -16.25 -5.54
CA GLU A 270 15.92 -16.40 -6.12
C GLU A 270 14.81 -15.94 -5.17
N ALA A 271 14.89 -16.29 -3.89
CA ALA A 271 13.90 -15.87 -2.89
C ALA A 271 13.87 -14.36 -2.73
N ILE A 272 15.04 -13.71 -2.61
CA ILE A 272 15.15 -12.25 -2.55
C ILE A 272 14.58 -11.62 -3.83
N LYS A 273 14.95 -12.12 -5.01
CA LYS A 273 14.44 -11.61 -6.30
C LYS A 273 12.91 -11.70 -6.39
N LYS A 274 12.32 -12.80 -5.93
CA LYS A 274 10.86 -12.99 -5.90
C LYS A 274 10.20 -12.04 -4.89
N ALA A 275 10.77 -11.92 -3.69
CA ALA A 275 10.26 -11.05 -2.63
C ALA A 275 10.29 -9.55 -3.02
N LEU A 276 11.25 -9.13 -3.85
CA LEU A 276 11.35 -7.76 -4.34
C LEU A 276 10.22 -7.34 -5.30
N GLY A 277 9.55 -8.28 -5.96
CA GLY A 277 8.41 -8.01 -6.83
C GLY A 277 8.68 -6.97 -7.93
N ASP A 278 7.75 -6.03 -8.09
CA ASP A 278 7.82 -4.92 -9.06
C ASP A 278 8.77 -3.78 -8.64
N LYS A 279 9.32 -3.86 -7.42
CA LYS A 279 10.25 -2.89 -6.81
C LYS A 279 9.66 -1.49 -6.64
N MET A 280 8.34 -1.32 -6.70
CA MET A 280 7.72 -0.04 -6.38
C MET A 280 7.97 0.33 -4.92
N GLY A 281 8.24 1.62 -4.67
CA GLY A 281 8.57 2.12 -3.33
C GLY A 281 9.97 1.76 -2.83
N ILE A 282 10.78 0.99 -3.57
CA ILE A 282 12.15 0.63 -3.16
C ILE A 282 13.13 1.72 -3.58
N GLY A 283 14.03 2.10 -2.66
CA GLY A 283 15.12 3.04 -2.93
C GLY A 283 16.02 2.55 -4.07
N ARG A 284 16.32 3.44 -5.02
CA ARG A 284 17.13 3.10 -6.21
C ARG A 284 18.61 2.87 -5.91
N TYR A 285 19.12 3.53 -4.88
CA TYR A 285 20.51 3.46 -4.49
C TYR A 285 20.60 3.11 -3.00
N GLY A 286 21.47 2.17 -2.67
CA GLY A 286 21.89 1.91 -1.30
C GLY A 286 23.16 2.68 -0.95
N PHE A 287 23.63 2.48 0.28
CA PHE A 287 24.93 2.95 0.74
C PHE A 287 25.62 1.81 1.50
N ALA A 288 26.94 1.80 1.48
CA ALA A 288 27.74 0.87 2.26
C ALA A 288 28.26 1.57 3.52
N LEU A 289 28.20 0.87 4.65
CA LEU A 289 28.79 1.32 5.91
C LEU A 289 29.97 0.41 6.26
N PRO A 290 31.12 0.95 6.70
CA PRO A 290 32.20 0.13 7.21
C PRO A 290 31.77 -0.55 8.52
N MET A 291 32.20 -1.80 8.71
CA MET A 291 32.04 -2.53 9.97
C MET A 291 33.45 -2.87 10.47
N ASP A 292 33.79 -2.39 11.67
CA ASP A 292 35.03 -2.53 12.45
C ASP A 292 36.36 -2.85 11.72
N ASP A 293 37.38 -2.01 11.96
CA ASP A 293 38.79 -2.12 11.53
C ASP A 293 39.11 -2.32 10.02
N CYS A 294 38.16 -2.73 9.19
CA CYS A 294 38.36 -3.00 7.76
C CYS A 294 37.15 -2.61 6.90
N LYS A 295 37.41 -2.20 5.64
CA LYS A 295 36.35 -1.93 4.65
C LYS A 295 36.21 -3.16 3.73
N ALA A 296 35.13 -3.92 3.92
CA ALA A 296 34.62 -4.84 2.90
C ALA A 296 33.36 -4.23 2.26
N GLU A 297 33.30 -4.19 0.93
CA GLU A 297 32.18 -3.60 0.18
C GLU A 297 31.71 -4.56 -0.89
N VAL A 298 30.42 -4.89 -0.88
CA VAL A 298 29.75 -5.68 -1.91
C VAL A 298 28.59 -4.84 -2.42
N LEU A 299 28.65 -4.47 -3.71
CA LEU A 299 27.59 -3.72 -4.37
C LEU A 299 26.74 -4.69 -5.20
N ILE A 300 25.45 -4.78 -4.86
CA ILE A 300 24.50 -5.68 -5.52
C ILE A 300 23.55 -4.85 -6.39
N ASP A 301 23.55 -5.10 -7.69
CA ASP A 301 22.56 -4.52 -8.61
C ASP A 301 21.31 -5.39 -8.67
N LEU A 302 20.21 -4.87 -8.12
CA LEU A 302 18.89 -5.51 -8.19
C LEU A 302 18.14 -5.16 -9.49
N GLY A 303 18.76 -4.41 -10.41
CA GLY A 303 18.18 -3.97 -11.68
C GLY A 303 17.88 -5.10 -12.67
N GLY A 304 18.43 -6.30 -12.45
CA GLY A 304 18.16 -7.48 -13.29
C GLY A 304 18.72 -7.37 -14.70
N ARG A 305 19.86 -6.69 -14.87
CA ARG A 305 20.67 -6.73 -16.09
C ARG A 305 21.48 -8.01 -16.17
#